data_AF-A0A656GIK5-F1
#
_entry.id   AF-A0A656GIK5-F1
#
_cell.length_a   1.000
_cell.length_b   1.000
_cell.length_c   1.000
_cell.angle_alpha   90.00
_cell.angle_beta   90.00
_cell.angle_gamma   90.00
#
_symmetry.space_group_name_H-M   'P 1'
#
loop_
_entity.id
_entity.type
_entity.pdbx_description
1 polymer ?
#
loop_
_entity_poly.entity_id
_entity_poly.type
_entity_poly.pdbx_seq_one_letter_code
_entity_poly.pdbx_strand_id
1 'polypeptide(L)'
;MSERAPEYQHYAVMFLNHCLAQAERENCDLPAQPEALEHWMEQNVGAVADHYALYLEQRRAGQPRRFFKTKAHAMYFIQQVAPTKLVDGAWLYGLLPHWADYRFHGLIRTYLEELGDGEQAQNHVSLYRKLLADLDCDTSAPLADDAYLQGAIQLSLGQLSEQYLPEVIGYNLGYEQLPLHLLITSFELNELGIDPYYFTLHVTIDNASTGHARKAAQSVLELLPVGQERDEFYRRVANGYRLNELGMGSTQVIQSFDLEQEVIAMLERKRTFGQHMHSDYCRLDGKTVNEWL
;
A
#
# COMPACT_ATOMS: atom_id res chain seq x y z
N MET A 1 -21.43 -22.84 1.25
CA MET A 1 -20.20 -22.57 0.49
C MET A 1 -20.59 -22.43 -0.97
N SER A 2 -20.16 -21.35 -1.63
CA SER A 2 -20.50 -21.08 -3.03
C SER A 2 -19.86 -22.14 -3.94
N GLU A 3 -20.61 -22.65 -4.93
CA GLU A 3 -20.12 -23.64 -5.91
C GLU A 3 -18.88 -23.18 -6.69
N ARG A 4 -18.58 -21.87 -6.70
CA ARG A 4 -17.40 -21.27 -7.35
C ARG A 4 -16.17 -21.12 -6.47
N ALA A 5 -16.23 -21.45 -5.18
CA ALA A 5 -15.11 -21.30 -4.26
C ALA A 5 -13.81 -22.01 -4.73
N PRO A 6 -13.88 -23.24 -5.30
CA PRO A 6 -12.68 -23.93 -5.80
C PRO A 6 -12.06 -23.24 -7.04
N GLU A 7 -12.88 -22.66 -7.91
CA GLU A 7 -12.44 -21.96 -9.12
C GLU A 7 -11.69 -20.67 -8.78
N TYR A 8 -12.21 -19.87 -7.85
CA TYR A 8 -11.53 -18.64 -7.41
C TYR A 8 -10.21 -18.91 -6.69
N GLN A 9 -10.14 -20.00 -5.90
CA GLN A 9 -8.90 -20.41 -5.25
C GLN A 9 -7.83 -20.79 -6.28
N HIS A 10 -8.22 -21.46 -7.38
CA HIS A 10 -7.30 -21.79 -8.47
C HIS A 10 -6.70 -20.54 -9.13
N TYR A 11 -7.53 -19.52 -9.44
CA TYR A 11 -7.05 -18.27 -10.01
C TYR A 11 -6.11 -17.50 -9.07
N ALA A 12 -6.44 -17.44 -7.77
CA ALA A 12 -5.57 -16.80 -6.77
C ALA A 12 -4.21 -17.50 -6.68
N VAL A 13 -4.18 -18.83 -6.73
CA VAL A 13 -2.92 -19.62 -6.75
C VAL A 13 -2.10 -19.32 -8.00
N MET A 14 -2.73 -19.30 -9.18
CA MET A 14 -2.02 -18.98 -10.43
C MET A 14 -1.44 -17.57 -10.41
N PHE A 15 -2.24 -16.60 -9.95
CA PHE A 15 -1.83 -15.20 -9.82
C PHE A 15 -0.67 -15.05 -8.84
N LEU A 16 -0.77 -15.60 -7.62
CA LEU A 16 0.27 -15.46 -6.62
C LEU A 16 1.58 -16.13 -7.03
N ASN A 17 1.52 -17.30 -7.69
CA ASN A 17 2.72 -17.94 -8.24
C ASN A 17 3.37 -17.11 -9.36
N HIS A 18 2.55 -16.45 -10.20
CA HIS A 18 3.07 -15.52 -11.19
C HIS A 18 3.81 -14.36 -10.53
N CYS A 19 3.22 -13.75 -9.50
CA CYS A 19 3.84 -12.67 -8.73
C CYS A 19 5.14 -13.15 -8.04
N LEU A 20 5.13 -14.31 -7.38
CA LEU A 20 6.33 -14.86 -6.74
C LEU A 20 7.48 -15.08 -7.73
N ALA A 21 7.18 -15.57 -8.93
CA ALA A 21 8.18 -15.75 -9.99
C ALA A 21 8.75 -14.42 -10.52
N GLN A 22 8.01 -13.33 -10.42
CA GLN A 22 8.51 -11.98 -10.70
C GLN A 22 9.35 -11.47 -9.52
N ALA A 23 8.83 -11.58 -8.30
CA ALA A 23 9.46 -11.10 -7.08
C ALA A 23 10.84 -11.73 -6.83
N GLU A 24 11.07 -12.99 -7.23
CA GLU A 24 12.38 -13.64 -7.16
C GLU A 24 13.50 -12.90 -7.91
N ARG A 25 13.14 -12.03 -8.87
CA ARG A 25 14.08 -11.20 -9.64
C ARG A 25 14.40 -9.88 -8.94
N GLU A 26 13.61 -9.49 -7.95
CA GLU A 26 13.81 -8.26 -7.19
C GLU A 26 14.96 -8.42 -6.19
N ASN A 27 15.62 -7.30 -5.92
CA ASN A 27 16.66 -7.27 -4.90
C ASN A 27 16.05 -7.63 -3.53
N CYS A 28 16.83 -8.32 -2.70
CA CYS A 28 16.44 -8.64 -1.34
C CYS A 28 17.56 -8.17 -0.43
N ASP A 29 17.26 -7.14 0.34
CA ASP A 29 18.15 -6.56 1.34
C ASP A 29 18.02 -7.22 2.72
N LEU A 30 17.13 -8.22 2.87
CA LEU A 30 17.04 -9.02 4.09
C LEU A 30 18.40 -9.68 4.41
N PRO A 31 18.75 -9.79 5.69
CA PRO A 31 19.97 -10.47 6.11
C PRO A 31 19.94 -11.95 5.72
N ALA A 32 21.12 -12.57 5.54
CA ALA A 32 21.19 -13.99 5.20
C ALA A 32 20.73 -14.93 6.34
N GLN A 33 20.71 -14.45 7.59
CA GLN A 33 20.29 -15.20 8.77
C GLN A 33 19.10 -14.50 9.44
N PRO A 34 18.02 -15.21 9.75
CA PRO A 34 16.82 -14.61 10.34
C PRO A 34 17.10 -13.97 11.70
N GLU A 35 18.08 -14.46 12.46
CA GLU A 35 18.48 -13.87 13.76
C GLU A 35 18.98 -12.43 13.66
N ALA A 36 19.39 -11.98 12.47
CA ALA A 36 19.83 -10.60 12.23
C ALA A 36 18.69 -9.65 11.84
N LEU A 37 17.44 -10.14 11.72
CA LEU A 37 16.29 -9.33 11.26
C LEU A 37 15.98 -8.15 12.17
N GLU A 38 16.02 -8.33 13.50
CA GLU A 38 15.76 -7.23 14.43
C GLU A 38 16.81 -6.11 14.26
N HIS A 39 18.08 -6.48 14.12
CA HIS A 39 19.15 -5.51 13.93
C HIS A 39 19.06 -4.81 12.57
N TRP A 40 18.75 -5.55 11.50
CA TRP A 40 18.51 -5.01 10.17
C TRP A 40 17.36 -3.99 10.17
N MET A 41 16.25 -4.32 10.83
CA MET A 41 15.10 -3.43 10.98
C MET A 41 15.49 -2.15 11.75
N GLU A 42 16.23 -2.26 12.86
CA GLU A 42 16.72 -1.10 13.62
C GLU A 42 17.59 -0.16 12.77
N GLN A 43 18.48 -0.73 11.93
CA GLN A 43 19.31 0.04 11.00
C GLN A 43 18.45 0.77 9.96
N ASN A 44 17.45 0.10 9.39
CA ASN A 44 16.54 0.68 8.41
C ASN A 44 15.75 1.86 9.00
N VAL A 45 15.22 1.71 10.21
CA VAL A 45 14.51 2.80 10.89
C VAL A 45 15.44 3.98 11.16
N GLY A 46 16.68 3.72 11.59
CA GLY A 46 17.70 4.76 11.76
C GLY A 46 17.97 5.53 10.46
N ALA A 47 18.17 4.81 9.35
CA ALA A 47 18.40 5.43 8.04
C ALA A 47 17.20 6.27 7.57
N VAL A 48 15.98 5.79 7.78
CA VAL A 48 14.75 6.55 7.46
C VAL A 48 14.65 7.82 8.30
N ALA A 49 14.97 7.75 9.59
CA ALA A 49 14.98 8.90 10.49
C ALA A 49 16.00 9.96 10.03
N ASP A 50 17.22 9.55 9.69
CA ASP A 50 18.27 10.45 9.19
C ASP A 50 17.85 11.12 7.88
N HIS A 51 17.30 10.35 6.93
CA HIS A 51 16.82 10.91 5.66
C HIS A 51 15.64 11.87 5.83
N TYR A 52 14.76 11.61 6.81
CA TYR A 52 13.66 12.51 7.11
C TYR A 52 14.14 13.78 7.83
N ALA A 53 15.11 13.68 8.74
CA ALA A 53 15.74 14.84 9.37
C ALA A 53 16.37 15.76 8.32
N LEU A 54 17.12 15.19 7.36
CA LEU A 54 17.67 15.92 6.23
C LEU A 54 16.59 16.59 5.37
N TYR A 55 15.48 15.90 5.10
CA TYR A 55 14.34 16.49 4.41
C TYR A 55 13.81 17.72 5.16
N LEU A 56 13.60 17.63 6.48
CA LEU A 56 13.13 18.76 7.29
C LEU A 56 14.09 19.94 7.32
N GLU A 57 15.40 19.70 7.32
CA GLU A 57 16.42 20.75 7.19
C GLU A 57 16.33 21.46 5.84
N GLN A 58 16.18 20.70 4.74
CA GLN A 58 15.98 21.26 3.39
C GLN A 58 14.71 22.13 3.34
N ARG A 59 13.60 21.67 3.93
CA ARG A 59 12.35 22.44 4.01
C ARG A 59 12.54 23.73 4.80
N ARG A 60 13.24 23.68 5.94
CA ARG A 60 13.58 24.88 6.75
C ARG A 60 14.48 25.88 6.00
N ALA A 61 15.35 25.38 5.12
CA ALA A 61 16.19 26.19 4.25
C ALA A 61 15.44 26.78 3.03
N GLY A 62 14.13 26.54 2.89
CA GLY A 62 13.30 27.09 1.81
C GLY A 62 13.32 26.30 0.51
N GLN A 63 13.83 25.06 0.49
CA GLN A 63 13.67 24.16 -0.66
C GLN A 63 12.18 23.88 -0.92
N PRO A 64 11.75 23.54 -2.15
CA PRO A 64 10.36 23.20 -2.44
C PRO A 64 9.96 21.82 -1.89
N ARG A 65 8.66 21.50 -1.99
CA ARG A 65 8.13 20.17 -1.64
C ARG A 65 8.77 19.12 -2.55
N ARG A 66 9.08 17.95 -2.00
CA ARG A 66 9.72 16.84 -2.71
C ARG A 66 8.72 16.03 -3.52
N PHE A 67 7.52 15.80 -2.99
CA PHE A 67 6.53 14.95 -3.65
C PHE A 67 5.46 15.76 -4.35
N PHE A 68 4.70 16.56 -3.62
CA PHE A 68 3.47 17.15 -4.16
C PHE A 68 3.68 18.61 -4.56
N LYS A 69 3.63 18.88 -5.86
CA LYS A 69 3.69 20.26 -6.38
C LYS A 69 2.41 21.03 -6.06
N THR A 70 1.25 20.39 -6.16
CA THR A 70 -0.08 21.01 -6.00
C THR A 70 -1.04 20.07 -5.25
N LYS A 71 -2.21 20.59 -4.86
CA LYS A 71 -3.28 19.78 -4.25
C LYS A 71 -3.78 18.69 -5.20
N ALA A 72 -3.92 19.01 -6.50
CA ALA A 72 -4.34 18.05 -7.52
C ALA A 72 -3.35 16.89 -7.67
N HIS A 73 -2.04 17.16 -7.58
CA HIS A 73 -1.01 16.12 -7.59
C HIS A 73 -1.17 15.17 -6.38
N ALA A 74 -1.37 15.73 -5.17
CA ALA A 74 -1.61 14.90 -3.99
C ALA A 74 -2.90 14.06 -4.11
N MET A 75 -3.99 14.64 -4.64
CA MET A 75 -5.24 13.93 -4.88
C MET A 75 -5.06 12.79 -5.88
N TYR A 76 -4.33 13.02 -6.98
CA TYR A 76 -3.99 11.97 -7.94
C TYR A 76 -3.29 10.79 -7.25
N PHE A 77 -2.25 11.06 -6.44
CA PHE A 77 -1.56 10.00 -5.71
C PHE A 77 -2.51 9.21 -4.79
N ILE A 78 -3.36 9.92 -4.01
CA ILE A 78 -4.35 9.29 -3.11
C ILE A 78 -5.34 8.43 -3.91
N GLN A 79 -5.78 8.86 -5.08
CA GLN A 79 -6.65 8.04 -5.93
C GLN A 79 -5.91 6.80 -6.45
N GLN A 80 -4.69 6.96 -6.97
CA GLN A 80 -3.94 5.88 -7.60
C GLN A 80 -3.57 4.74 -6.64
N VAL A 81 -3.28 5.06 -5.37
CA VAL A 81 -2.94 4.03 -4.37
C VAL A 81 -4.17 3.49 -3.63
N ALA A 82 -5.37 3.97 -3.94
CA ALA A 82 -6.60 3.57 -3.27
C ALA A 82 -6.87 2.06 -3.31
N PRO A 83 -6.67 1.32 -4.42
CA PRO A 83 -6.93 -0.12 -4.43
C PRO A 83 -6.16 -0.88 -3.36
N THR A 84 -4.89 -0.53 -3.14
CA THR A 84 -4.05 -1.12 -2.10
C THR A 84 -4.50 -0.70 -0.70
N LYS A 85 -4.80 0.59 -0.50
CA LYS A 85 -5.16 1.11 0.84
C LYS A 85 -6.57 0.73 1.28
N LEU A 86 -7.44 0.37 0.34
CA LEU A 86 -8.80 -0.10 0.62
C LEU A 86 -8.87 -1.57 1.06
N VAL A 87 -7.75 -2.29 1.03
CA VAL A 87 -7.63 -3.69 1.47
C VAL A 87 -6.55 -3.88 2.54
N ASP A 88 -6.16 -2.79 3.21
CA ASP A 88 -5.13 -2.78 4.25
C ASP A 88 -5.38 -3.86 5.33
N GLY A 89 -4.33 -4.54 5.74
CA GLY A 89 -4.35 -5.69 6.65
C GLY A 89 -4.89 -7.00 6.06
N ALA A 90 -5.48 -7.03 4.85
CA ALA A 90 -6.19 -8.22 4.35
C ALA A 90 -5.30 -9.47 4.19
N TRP A 91 -3.99 -9.31 4.02
CA TRP A 91 -3.04 -10.44 3.90
C TRP A 91 -2.96 -11.30 5.16
N LEU A 92 -3.33 -10.76 6.32
CA LEU A 92 -3.30 -11.46 7.61
C LEU A 92 -4.61 -12.17 7.96
N TYR A 93 -5.67 -11.97 7.18
CA TYR A 93 -7.00 -12.52 7.47
C TYR A 93 -6.97 -14.04 7.71
N GLY A 94 -6.23 -14.78 6.88
CA GLY A 94 -6.13 -16.24 6.97
C GLY A 94 -5.36 -16.76 8.19
N LEU A 95 -4.81 -15.87 9.03
CA LEU A 95 -4.12 -16.24 10.27
C LEU A 95 -5.07 -16.38 11.47
N LEU A 96 -6.28 -15.84 11.40
CA LEU A 96 -7.28 -15.92 12.48
C LEU A 96 -7.56 -17.35 13.00
N PRO A 97 -7.61 -18.41 12.16
CA PRO A 97 -7.78 -19.77 12.66
C PRO A 97 -6.67 -20.24 13.62
N HIS A 98 -5.50 -19.59 13.62
CA HIS A 98 -4.35 -19.93 14.45
C HIS A 98 -4.35 -19.26 15.83
N TRP A 99 -5.45 -18.60 16.26
CA TRP A 99 -5.52 -17.86 17.53
C TRP A 99 -5.08 -18.63 18.78
N ALA A 100 -5.19 -19.96 18.79
CA ALA A 100 -4.80 -20.80 19.91
C ALA A 100 -3.27 -21.01 20.03
N ASP A 101 -2.52 -20.74 18.96
CA ASP A 101 -1.07 -20.83 18.93
C ASP A 101 -0.45 -19.45 19.21
N TYR A 102 0.25 -19.32 20.34
CA TYR A 102 0.79 -18.05 20.79
C TYR A 102 1.80 -17.43 19.81
N ARG A 103 2.44 -18.26 18.97
CA ARG A 103 3.40 -17.81 17.94
C ARG A 103 2.74 -16.95 16.85
N PHE A 104 1.41 -17.02 16.72
CA PHE A 104 0.65 -16.20 15.77
C PHE A 104 0.09 -14.92 16.41
N HIS A 105 0.21 -14.74 17.74
CA HIS A 105 -0.42 -13.62 18.44
C HIS A 105 0.10 -12.27 17.95
N GLY A 106 1.38 -12.16 17.61
CA GLY A 106 1.96 -10.94 17.02
C GLY A 106 1.26 -10.53 15.72
N LEU A 107 1.19 -11.45 14.76
CA LEU A 107 0.56 -11.23 13.45
C LEU A 107 -0.95 -10.99 13.56
N ILE A 108 -1.66 -11.78 14.39
CA ILE A 108 -3.09 -11.59 14.62
C ILE A 108 -3.35 -10.22 15.28
N ARG A 109 -2.47 -9.80 16.19
CA ARG A 109 -2.59 -8.50 16.83
C ARG A 109 -2.43 -7.36 15.84
N THR A 110 -1.43 -7.43 14.95
CA THR A 110 -1.28 -6.49 13.83
C THR A 110 -2.57 -6.40 13.00
N TYR A 111 -3.14 -7.54 12.60
CA TYR A 111 -4.41 -7.54 11.86
C TYR A 111 -5.57 -6.85 12.59
N LEU A 112 -5.70 -7.07 13.90
CA LEU A 112 -6.75 -6.42 14.70
C LEU A 112 -6.52 -4.91 14.82
N GLU A 113 -5.26 -4.48 14.92
CA GLU A 113 -4.87 -3.06 14.94
C GLU A 113 -5.21 -2.37 13.61
N GLU A 114 -4.93 -3.01 12.47
CA GLU A 114 -5.35 -2.54 11.12
C GLU A 114 -6.88 -2.36 11.01
N LEU A 115 -7.62 -3.27 11.65
CA LEU A 115 -9.07 -3.21 11.72
C LEU A 115 -9.60 -2.16 12.71
N GLY A 116 -8.74 -1.47 13.45
CA GLY A 116 -9.10 -0.46 14.43
C GLY A 116 -9.53 -1.01 15.79
N ASP A 117 -9.18 -2.25 16.13
CA ASP A 117 -9.50 -2.89 17.41
C ASP A 117 -11.00 -2.90 17.77
N GLY A 118 -11.87 -2.92 16.75
CA GLY A 118 -13.32 -2.83 16.92
C GLY A 118 -13.87 -1.40 17.01
N GLU A 119 -13.02 -0.37 16.93
CA GLU A 119 -13.40 1.03 16.76
C GLU A 119 -13.31 1.42 15.27
N GLN A 120 -14.47 1.69 14.65
CA GLN A 120 -14.55 2.06 13.24
C GLN A 120 -13.74 3.32 12.93
N ALA A 121 -13.68 4.28 13.86
CA ALA A 121 -12.91 5.50 13.68
C ALA A 121 -11.39 5.27 13.61
N GLN A 122 -10.92 4.10 14.04
CA GLN A 122 -9.51 3.70 13.97
C GLN A 122 -9.24 2.69 12.86
N ASN A 123 -10.27 2.18 12.18
CA ASN A 123 -10.11 1.21 11.09
C ASN A 123 -9.43 1.86 9.88
N HIS A 124 -8.30 1.29 9.44
CA HIS A 124 -7.44 1.90 8.41
C HIS A 124 -8.19 2.11 7.09
N VAL A 125 -8.95 1.12 6.64
CA VAL A 125 -9.77 1.20 5.43
C VAL A 125 -10.87 2.26 5.56
N SER A 126 -11.50 2.38 6.73
CA SER A 126 -12.53 3.39 7.00
C SER A 126 -11.95 4.81 6.99
N LEU A 127 -10.77 4.99 7.58
CA LEU A 127 -10.02 6.24 7.53
C LEU A 127 -9.66 6.62 6.09
N TYR A 128 -9.21 5.66 5.28
CA TYR A 128 -8.87 5.93 3.88
C TYR A 128 -10.10 6.29 3.04
N ARG A 129 -11.23 5.59 3.23
CA ARG A 129 -12.51 5.93 2.58
C ARG A 129 -12.97 7.34 2.95
N LYS A 130 -12.82 7.72 4.22
CA LYS A 130 -13.13 9.08 4.67
C LYS A 130 -12.23 10.11 3.97
N LEU A 131 -10.92 9.87 3.88
CA LEU A 131 -9.99 10.75 3.16
C LEU A 131 -10.40 10.94 1.68
N LEU A 132 -10.75 9.85 0.99
CA LEU A 132 -11.24 9.92 -0.40
C LEU A 132 -12.53 10.75 -0.52
N ALA A 133 -13.46 10.55 0.41
CA ALA A 133 -14.73 11.29 0.44
C ALA A 133 -14.53 12.78 0.75
N ASP A 134 -13.68 13.12 1.73
CA ASP A 134 -13.37 14.50 2.11
C ASP A 134 -12.68 15.28 0.97
N LEU A 135 -12.01 14.57 0.06
CA LEU A 135 -11.38 15.12 -1.14
C LEU A 135 -12.28 15.10 -2.38
N ASP A 136 -13.51 14.59 -2.27
CA ASP A 136 -14.43 14.37 -3.41
C ASP A 136 -13.76 13.58 -4.56
N CYS A 137 -12.92 12.60 -4.18
CA CYS A 137 -12.24 11.73 -5.13
C CYS A 137 -13.23 10.71 -5.71
N ASP A 138 -13.55 10.84 -6.99
CA ASP A 138 -14.33 9.84 -7.71
C ASP A 138 -13.54 8.52 -7.78
N THR A 139 -14.12 7.46 -7.22
CA THR A 139 -13.58 6.09 -7.25
C THR A 139 -14.46 5.15 -8.07
N SER A 140 -15.46 5.68 -8.79
CA SER A 140 -16.35 4.90 -9.65
C SER A 140 -15.69 4.51 -10.98
N ALA A 141 -14.77 5.33 -11.48
CA ALA A 141 -13.97 5.01 -12.65
C ALA A 141 -12.86 4.03 -12.27
N PRO A 142 -12.68 2.92 -13.00
CA PRO A 142 -11.57 2.01 -12.76
C PRO A 142 -10.24 2.69 -13.07
N LEU A 143 -9.21 2.33 -12.30
CA LEU A 143 -7.83 2.71 -12.59
C LEU A 143 -7.20 1.72 -13.59
N ALA A 144 -5.96 1.98 -13.99
CA ALA A 144 -5.17 1.00 -14.73
C ALA A 144 -4.91 -0.25 -13.86
N ASP A 145 -4.82 -1.42 -14.49
CA ASP A 145 -4.63 -2.72 -13.81
C ASP A 145 -3.44 -2.71 -12.83
N ASP A 146 -2.35 -2.01 -13.18
CA ASP A 146 -1.14 -1.90 -12.35
C ASP A 146 -1.43 -1.30 -10.96
N ALA A 147 -2.43 -0.43 -10.82
CA ALA A 147 -2.82 0.15 -9.55
C ALA A 147 -3.47 -0.89 -8.61
N TYR A 148 -4.01 -1.98 -9.15
CA TYR A 148 -4.66 -3.05 -8.40
C TYR A 148 -3.72 -4.18 -7.99
N LEU A 149 -2.50 -4.25 -8.54
CA LEU A 149 -1.58 -5.37 -8.35
C LEU A 149 -1.31 -5.66 -6.87
N GLN A 150 -0.93 -4.65 -6.10
CA GLN A 150 -0.63 -4.79 -4.66
C GLN A 150 -1.88 -5.19 -3.86
N GLY A 151 -3.03 -4.56 -4.11
CA GLY A 151 -4.28 -4.96 -3.47
C GLY A 151 -4.68 -6.41 -3.78
N ALA A 152 -4.48 -6.86 -5.02
CA ALA A 152 -4.73 -8.24 -5.42
C ALA A 152 -3.77 -9.24 -4.75
N ILE A 153 -2.50 -8.87 -4.55
CA ILE A 153 -1.53 -9.68 -3.79
C ILE A 153 -2.00 -9.84 -2.35
N GLN A 154 -2.37 -8.76 -1.66
CA GLN A 154 -2.85 -8.80 -0.27
C GLN A 154 -4.07 -9.71 -0.10
N LEU A 155 -5.07 -9.56 -0.97
CA LEU A 155 -6.27 -10.41 -0.95
C LEU A 155 -5.95 -11.88 -1.23
N SER A 156 -5.03 -12.16 -2.16
CA SER A 156 -4.64 -13.54 -2.49
C SER A 156 -3.88 -14.19 -1.34
N LEU A 157 -2.95 -13.47 -0.70
CA LEU A 157 -2.23 -13.92 0.48
C LEU A 157 -3.19 -14.22 1.65
N GLY A 158 -4.17 -13.36 1.89
CA GLY A 158 -5.17 -13.55 2.94
C GLY A 158 -6.08 -14.76 2.71
N GLN A 159 -6.41 -15.07 1.45
CA GLN A 159 -7.21 -16.25 1.10
C GLN A 159 -6.40 -17.55 1.11
N LEU A 160 -5.10 -17.48 0.84
CA LEU A 160 -4.24 -18.65 0.65
C LEU A 160 -3.22 -18.83 1.79
N SER A 161 -3.44 -18.22 2.96
CA SER A 161 -2.45 -18.15 4.03
C SER A 161 -1.97 -19.52 4.53
N GLU A 162 -2.82 -20.54 4.51
CA GLU A 162 -2.42 -21.90 4.90
C GLU A 162 -1.35 -22.49 3.96
N GLN A 163 -1.48 -22.27 2.65
CA GLN A 163 -0.55 -22.77 1.65
C GLN A 163 0.71 -21.88 1.55
N TYR A 164 0.56 -20.57 1.77
CA TYR A 164 1.62 -19.57 1.58
C TYR A 164 2.03 -18.89 2.89
N LEU A 165 1.98 -19.61 4.01
CA LEU A 165 2.25 -19.03 5.33
C LEU A 165 3.61 -18.31 5.41
N PRO A 166 4.73 -18.88 4.94
CA PRO A 166 6.00 -18.16 4.96
C PRO A 166 5.98 -16.88 4.11
N GLU A 167 5.32 -16.89 2.95
CA GLU A 167 5.18 -15.70 2.11
C GLU A 167 4.29 -14.63 2.76
N VAL A 168 3.23 -15.02 3.49
CA VAL A 168 2.41 -14.08 4.28
C VAL A 168 3.26 -13.40 5.34
N ILE A 169 4.07 -14.16 6.07
CA ILE A 169 4.98 -13.63 7.11
C ILE A 169 6.01 -12.69 6.47
N GLY A 170 6.57 -13.07 5.33
CA GLY A 170 7.50 -12.24 4.57
C GLY A 170 6.88 -10.94 4.07
N TYR A 171 5.67 -11.02 3.49
CA TYR A 171 4.95 -9.85 3.02
C TYR A 171 4.69 -8.88 4.17
N ASN A 172 4.22 -9.40 5.31
CA ASN A 172 4.05 -8.64 6.54
C ASN A 172 5.36 -7.98 6.99
N LEU A 173 6.47 -8.72 7.02
CA LEU A 173 7.78 -8.15 7.38
C LEU A 173 8.13 -6.93 6.53
N GLY A 174 7.89 -6.97 5.22
CA GLY A 174 8.17 -5.85 4.34
C GLY A 174 7.18 -4.69 4.48
N TYR A 175 5.88 -4.99 4.59
CA TYR A 175 4.83 -3.98 4.67
C TYR A 175 4.94 -3.13 5.94
N GLU A 176 5.31 -3.75 7.06
CA GLU A 176 5.45 -3.07 8.37
C GLU A 176 6.75 -2.27 8.51
N GLN A 177 7.66 -2.29 7.54
CA GLN A 177 8.82 -1.40 7.57
C GLN A 177 8.37 0.02 7.28
N LEU A 178 8.66 0.97 8.18
CA LEU A 178 8.32 2.39 7.98
C LEU A 178 9.04 2.96 6.74
N PRO A 179 8.36 3.23 5.62
CA PRO A 179 9.01 3.78 4.45
C PRO A 179 9.11 5.31 4.58
N LEU A 180 10.24 5.89 4.17
CA LEU A 180 10.49 7.34 4.21
C LEU A 180 9.38 8.16 3.55
N HIS A 181 8.73 7.61 2.52
CA HIS A 181 7.71 8.35 1.80
C HIS A 181 6.50 8.69 2.69
N LEU A 182 6.11 7.84 3.66
CA LEU A 182 4.96 8.13 4.52
C LEU A 182 5.18 9.37 5.38
N LEU A 183 6.41 9.54 5.91
CA LEU A 183 6.79 10.73 6.69
C LEU A 183 6.68 12.01 5.85
N ILE A 184 7.23 11.98 4.63
CA ILE A 184 7.21 13.13 3.72
C ILE A 184 5.79 13.39 3.20
N THR A 185 5.03 12.35 2.84
CA THR A 185 3.63 12.45 2.41
C THR A 185 2.79 13.12 3.49
N SER A 186 2.85 12.64 4.74
CA SER A 186 2.12 13.24 5.86
C SER A 186 2.46 14.72 6.06
N PHE A 187 3.75 15.06 5.98
CA PHE A 187 4.22 16.44 6.13
C PHE A 187 3.65 17.35 5.01
N GLU A 188 3.76 16.93 3.75
CA GLU A 188 3.36 17.74 2.60
C GLU A 188 1.85 17.82 2.39
N LEU A 189 1.09 16.77 2.76
CA LEU A 189 -0.37 16.80 2.74
C LEU A 189 -0.91 17.87 3.69
N ASN A 190 -0.32 17.98 4.89
CA ASN A 190 -0.69 19.02 5.84
C ASN A 190 -0.46 20.44 5.26
N GLU A 191 0.68 20.66 4.59
CA GLU A 191 0.96 21.93 3.90
C GLU A 191 -0.03 22.23 2.75
N LEU A 192 -0.66 21.20 2.18
CA LEU A 192 -1.69 21.31 1.14
C LEU A 192 -3.11 21.43 1.70
N GLY A 193 -3.28 21.44 3.03
CA GLY A 193 -4.59 21.44 3.68
C GLY A 193 -5.38 20.15 3.41
N ILE A 194 -4.68 19.02 3.29
CA ILE A 194 -5.26 17.68 3.23
C ILE A 194 -4.97 17.00 4.57
N ASP A 195 -5.98 16.36 5.16
CA ASP A 195 -5.83 15.62 6.42
C ASP A 195 -4.83 14.45 6.23
N PRO A 196 -3.66 14.46 6.89
CA PRO A 196 -2.66 13.40 6.75
C PRO A 196 -2.90 12.22 7.70
N TYR A 197 -4.02 12.20 8.45
CA TYR A 197 -4.19 11.28 9.58
C TYR A 197 -3.97 9.80 9.24
N TYR A 198 -4.52 9.32 8.12
CA TYR A 198 -4.30 7.93 7.66
C TYR A 198 -2.80 7.59 7.52
N PHE A 199 -2.03 8.47 6.89
CA PHE A 199 -0.59 8.26 6.68
C PHE A 199 0.22 8.46 7.97
N THR A 200 -0.24 9.33 8.86
CA THR A 200 0.42 9.59 10.16
C THR A 200 0.20 8.43 11.13
N LEU A 201 -0.94 7.75 11.06
CA LEU A 201 -1.26 6.59 11.89
C LEU A 201 -0.19 5.49 11.76
N HIS A 202 0.15 5.13 10.53
CA HIS A 202 1.21 4.17 10.21
C HIS A 202 2.58 4.62 10.77
N VAL A 203 2.90 5.92 10.70
CA VAL A 203 4.13 6.45 11.32
C VAL A 203 4.15 6.22 12.84
N THR A 204 3.01 6.40 13.51
CA THR A 204 2.94 6.32 14.99
C THR A 204 2.89 4.89 15.51
N ILE A 205 2.22 3.99 14.79
CA ILE A 205 2.08 2.58 15.14
C ILE A 205 3.38 1.81 14.83
N ASP A 206 4.13 2.20 13.79
CA ASP A 206 5.35 1.50 13.33
C ASP A 206 6.64 2.03 13.95
N ASN A 207 6.58 2.55 15.18
CA ASN A 207 7.78 3.11 15.82
C ASN A 207 8.76 2.01 16.31
N ALA A 208 10.06 2.32 16.23
CA ALA A 208 11.18 1.40 16.46
C ALA A 208 11.18 0.66 17.82
N SER A 209 10.53 1.21 18.85
CA SER A 209 10.59 0.64 20.20
C SER A 209 9.55 -0.45 20.47
N THR A 210 8.36 -0.36 19.88
CA THR A 210 7.20 -1.24 20.18
C THR A 210 6.28 -1.52 18.98
N GLY A 211 6.65 -1.07 17.79
CA GLY A 211 5.79 -1.06 16.61
C GLY A 211 5.72 -2.39 15.85
N HIS A 212 4.90 -2.41 14.79
CA HIS A 212 4.64 -3.61 13.99
C HIS A 212 5.89 -4.16 13.32
N ALA A 213 6.83 -3.31 12.89
CA ALA A 213 8.11 -3.74 12.30
C ALA A 213 8.87 -4.76 13.17
N ARG A 214 8.96 -4.49 14.49
CA ARG A 214 9.64 -5.39 15.43
C ARG A 214 8.83 -6.66 15.66
N LYS A 215 7.51 -6.55 15.83
CA LYS A 215 6.61 -7.71 15.93
C LYS A 215 6.72 -8.61 14.70
N ALA A 216 6.88 -8.03 13.52
CA ALA A 216 7.03 -8.76 12.27
C ALA A 216 8.36 -9.54 12.21
N ALA A 217 9.48 -8.90 12.57
CA ALA A 217 10.78 -9.59 12.69
C ALA A 217 10.73 -10.74 13.73
N GLN A 218 10.08 -10.51 14.87
CA GLN A 218 9.89 -11.53 15.91
C GLN A 218 9.01 -12.69 15.43
N SER A 219 7.94 -12.39 14.71
CA SER A 219 7.04 -13.42 14.17
C SER A 219 7.76 -14.37 13.20
N VAL A 220 8.74 -13.87 12.43
CA VAL A 220 9.61 -14.73 11.61
C VAL A 220 10.37 -15.73 12.49
N LEU A 221 10.98 -15.26 13.59
CA LEU A 221 11.76 -16.10 14.50
C LEU A 221 10.90 -17.09 15.27
N GLU A 222 9.72 -16.68 15.74
CA GLU A 222 8.79 -17.52 16.50
C GLU A 222 8.21 -18.67 15.66
N LEU A 223 7.99 -18.42 14.37
CA LEU A 223 7.42 -19.40 13.43
C LEU A 223 8.49 -20.18 12.65
N LEU A 224 9.77 -19.84 12.80
CA LEU A 224 10.89 -20.49 12.13
C LEU A 224 10.97 -21.98 12.56
N PRO A 225 10.87 -22.94 11.61
CA PRO A 225 10.96 -24.36 11.97
C PRO A 225 12.38 -24.74 12.35
N VAL A 226 12.50 -25.76 13.19
CA VAL A 226 13.79 -26.37 13.56
C VAL A 226 14.13 -27.48 12.56
N GLY A 227 15.38 -27.56 12.13
CA GLY A 227 15.88 -28.66 11.29
C GLY A 227 15.88 -28.34 9.80
N GLN A 228 15.60 -29.35 8.97
CA GLN A 228 15.85 -29.29 7.51
C GLN A 228 14.94 -28.31 6.75
N GLU A 229 13.78 -27.95 7.31
CA GLU A 229 12.82 -27.03 6.68
C GLU A 229 13.16 -25.55 6.89
N ARG A 230 14.15 -25.25 7.76
CA ARG A 230 14.50 -23.90 8.17
C ARG A 230 14.91 -23.00 7.00
N ASP A 231 15.80 -23.49 6.14
CA ASP A 231 16.32 -22.71 5.01
C ASP A 231 15.24 -22.46 3.95
N GLU A 232 14.42 -23.46 3.67
CA GLU A 232 13.30 -23.34 2.73
C GLU A 232 12.22 -22.38 3.24
N PHE A 233 11.89 -22.45 4.54
CA PHE A 233 10.99 -21.50 5.18
C PHE A 233 11.51 -20.08 5.01
N TYR A 234 12.79 -19.83 5.34
CA TYR A 234 13.34 -18.48 5.25
C TYR A 234 13.46 -17.98 3.81
N ARG A 235 13.76 -18.86 2.84
CA ARG A 235 13.71 -18.53 1.41
C ARG A 235 12.31 -18.07 0.99
N ARG A 236 11.26 -18.75 1.45
CA ARG A 236 9.87 -18.37 1.17
C ARG A 236 9.46 -17.07 1.89
N VAL A 237 9.94 -16.83 3.11
CA VAL A 237 9.82 -15.52 3.78
C VAL A 237 10.46 -14.41 2.94
N ALA A 238 11.67 -14.62 2.42
CA ALA A 238 12.33 -13.64 1.55
C ALA A 238 11.56 -13.39 0.24
N ASN A 239 10.97 -14.43 -0.35
CA ASN A 239 10.10 -14.29 -1.52
C ASN A 239 8.82 -13.51 -1.20
N GLY A 240 8.19 -13.77 -0.04
CA GLY A 240 7.06 -12.99 0.45
C GLY A 240 7.40 -11.52 0.68
N TYR A 241 8.57 -11.25 1.26
CA TYR A 241 9.07 -9.89 1.47
C TYR A 241 9.19 -9.11 0.16
N ARG A 242 9.79 -9.72 -0.87
CA ARG A 242 9.95 -9.13 -2.21
C ARG A 242 8.64 -8.81 -2.93
N LEU A 243 7.51 -9.43 -2.55
CA LEU A 243 6.22 -9.08 -3.14
C LEU A 243 5.86 -7.60 -2.89
N ASN A 244 6.40 -6.97 -1.85
CA ASN A 244 6.22 -5.53 -1.58
C ASN A 244 6.84 -4.63 -2.67
N GLU A 245 7.82 -5.14 -3.42
CA GLU A 245 8.51 -4.39 -4.48
C GLU A 245 7.82 -4.51 -5.85
N LEU A 246 6.77 -5.33 -5.99
CA LEU A 246 6.07 -5.51 -7.25
C LEU A 246 5.14 -4.33 -7.59
N GLY A 247 5.08 -4.00 -8.89
CA GLY A 247 4.23 -2.92 -9.39
C GLY A 247 4.81 -1.54 -9.16
N MET A 248 3.96 -0.52 -9.25
CA MET A 248 4.40 0.86 -9.05
C MET A 248 4.48 1.19 -7.56
N GLY A 249 5.68 1.51 -7.09
CA GLY A 249 5.89 2.01 -5.73
C GLY A 249 5.29 3.40 -5.53
N SER A 250 4.97 3.77 -4.30
CA SER A 250 4.35 5.07 -3.97
C SER A 250 5.08 6.27 -4.58
N THR A 251 6.42 6.27 -4.58
CA THR A 251 7.23 7.36 -5.16
C THR A 251 7.14 7.40 -6.68
N GLN A 252 7.02 6.26 -7.35
CA GLN A 252 6.81 6.19 -8.81
C GLN A 252 5.42 6.70 -9.17
N VAL A 253 4.39 6.33 -8.40
CA VAL A 253 3.02 6.86 -8.58
C VAL A 253 3.04 8.39 -8.44
N ILE A 254 3.68 8.93 -7.40
CA ILE A 254 3.86 10.39 -7.24
C ILE A 254 4.54 10.98 -8.49
N GLN A 255 5.65 10.40 -8.94
CA GLN A 255 6.39 10.93 -10.10
C GLN A 255 5.61 10.84 -11.42
N SER A 256 4.64 9.93 -11.53
CA SER A 256 3.83 9.72 -12.74
C SER A 256 2.79 10.81 -13.00
N PHE A 257 2.56 11.73 -12.05
CA PHE A 257 1.54 12.76 -12.22
C PHE A 257 1.84 13.71 -13.39
N ASP A 258 0.93 13.75 -14.36
CA ASP A 258 0.92 14.68 -15.47
C ASP A 258 -0.39 15.49 -15.46
N LEU A 259 -0.29 16.79 -15.16
CA LEU A 259 -1.45 17.66 -15.07
C LEU A 259 -2.22 17.78 -16.39
N GLU A 260 -1.52 17.79 -17.54
CA GLU A 260 -2.18 17.94 -18.83
C GLU A 260 -3.01 16.69 -19.15
N GLN A 261 -2.42 15.50 -18.93
CA GLN A 261 -3.12 14.23 -19.12
C GLN A 261 -4.32 14.10 -18.18
N GLU A 262 -4.20 14.50 -16.92
CA GLU A 262 -5.33 14.46 -15.97
C GLU A 262 -6.47 15.40 -16.36
N VAL A 263 -6.16 16.58 -16.90
CA VAL A 263 -7.17 17.50 -17.43
C VAL A 263 -7.86 16.91 -18.66
N ILE A 264 -7.10 16.33 -19.60
CA ILE A 264 -7.65 15.66 -20.78
C ILE A 264 -8.58 14.52 -20.37
N ALA A 265 -8.11 13.62 -19.50
CA ALA A 265 -8.88 12.46 -19.03
C ALA A 265 -10.17 12.89 -18.30
N MET A 266 -10.11 13.97 -17.49
CA MET A 266 -11.31 14.54 -16.86
C MET A 266 -12.31 15.05 -17.92
N LEU A 267 -11.83 15.75 -18.95
CA LEU A 267 -12.68 16.27 -20.03
C LEU A 267 -13.30 15.13 -20.84
N GLU A 268 -12.55 14.06 -21.15
CA GLU A 268 -13.07 12.88 -21.84
C GLU A 268 -14.16 12.15 -21.04
N ARG A 269 -13.98 12.01 -19.71
CA ARG A 269 -15.02 11.47 -18.84
C ARG A 269 -16.30 12.32 -18.89
N LYS A 270 -16.14 13.65 -18.82
CA LYS A 270 -17.28 14.59 -18.88
C LYS A 270 -17.93 14.66 -20.26
N ARG A 271 -17.16 14.51 -21.34
CA ARG A 271 -17.64 14.51 -22.73
C ARG A 271 -18.80 13.54 -22.92
N THR A 272 -18.68 12.31 -22.41
CA THR A 272 -19.71 11.26 -22.54
C THR A 272 -21.11 11.73 -22.12
N PHE A 273 -21.18 12.57 -21.08
CA PHE A 273 -22.44 13.12 -20.56
C PHE A 273 -22.76 14.52 -21.12
N GLY A 274 -21.74 15.30 -21.48
CA GLY A 274 -21.87 16.70 -21.90
C GLY A 274 -22.12 16.91 -23.39
N GLN A 275 -21.76 15.95 -24.26
CA GLN A 275 -21.66 16.12 -25.72
C GLN A 275 -22.96 16.51 -26.46
N HIS A 276 -24.11 16.57 -25.78
CA HIS A 276 -25.38 17.04 -26.36
C HIS A 276 -26.16 17.99 -25.44
N MET A 277 -25.54 18.47 -24.36
CA MET A 277 -26.23 19.22 -23.31
C MET A 277 -26.00 20.74 -23.39
N HIS A 278 -25.21 21.21 -24.37
CA HIS A 278 -24.97 22.63 -24.57
C HIS A 278 -25.92 23.20 -25.61
N SER A 279 -26.55 24.35 -25.33
CA SER A 279 -27.54 24.99 -26.22
C SER A 279 -26.93 25.67 -27.48
N ASP A 280 -25.73 25.27 -27.91
CA ASP A 280 -24.98 25.78 -29.08
C ASP A 280 -24.77 27.32 -29.15
N TYR A 281 -25.08 28.07 -28.09
CA TYR A 281 -24.87 29.53 -28.01
C TYR A 281 -23.39 29.92 -27.91
N CYS A 282 -22.55 29.05 -27.34
CA CYS A 282 -21.12 29.29 -27.18
C CYS A 282 -20.36 28.60 -28.31
N ARG A 283 -19.51 29.35 -29.02
CA ARG A 283 -18.62 28.83 -30.07
C ARG A 283 -17.16 29.12 -29.73
N LEU A 284 -16.32 28.11 -29.90
CA LEU A 284 -14.87 28.17 -29.75
C LEU A 284 -14.25 27.79 -31.10
N ASP A 285 -13.44 28.69 -31.68
CA ASP A 285 -12.83 28.51 -33.00
C ASP A 285 -13.84 28.07 -34.10
N GLY A 286 -15.01 28.73 -34.11
CA GLY A 286 -16.07 28.47 -35.08
C GLY A 286 -16.97 27.26 -34.81
N LYS A 287 -16.56 26.33 -33.93
CA LYS A 287 -17.34 25.15 -33.53
C LYS A 287 -18.12 25.37 -32.23
N THR A 288 -19.29 24.76 -32.08
CA THR A 288 -20.02 24.76 -30.79
C THR A 288 -19.29 23.87 -29.77
N VAL A 289 -19.63 24.02 -28.48
CA VAL A 289 -19.06 23.15 -27.44
C VAL A 289 -19.38 21.67 -27.69
N ASN A 290 -20.57 21.35 -28.21
CA ASN A 290 -20.93 19.97 -28.58
C ASN A 290 -20.10 19.44 -29.76
N GLU A 291 -19.68 20.30 -30.69
CA GLU A 291 -18.83 19.90 -31.83
C GLU A 291 -17.35 19.71 -31.43
N TRP A 292 -16.94 20.28 -30.29
CA TRP A 292 -15.61 20.09 -29.69
C TRP A 292 -15.53 18.89 -28.75
N LEU A 293 -16.60 18.66 -27.98
CA LEU A 293 -16.75 17.53 -27.08
C LEU A 293 -16.98 16.26 -27.89
#